data_AF-A0A933TSX2-F1
#
_entry.id   AF-A0A933TSX2-F1
#
_cell.length_a   1.000
_cell.length_b   1.000
_cell.length_c   1.000
_cell.angle_alpha   90.00
_cell.angle_beta   90.00
_cell.angle_gamma   90.00
#
_symmetry.space_group_name_H-M   'P 1'
#
loop_
_entity.id
_entity.type
_entity.pdbx_description
1 polymer ?
#
loop_
_entity_poly.entity_id
_entity_poly.type
_entity_poly.pdbx_seq_one_letter_code
_entity_poly.pdbx_strand_id
1 'polypeptide(L)'
;MTNIEKLEKEIELLKLRNLRIEKDKLWETSYTRRLLIAVFTFLSIGIYMWAIGIDRPWLNAIVPTVGFTLSTLSLPWFKELWHRMRLWFKDREIMEAIRIGEEEEKAGKLKTLSKDLHELLE
;
A
#
# COMPACT_ATOMS: atom_id res chain seq x y z
N MET A 1 22.81 -1.63 -35.32
CA MET A 1 22.59 -1.52 -33.86
C MET A 1 22.33 -2.90 -33.32
N THR A 2 23.14 -3.34 -32.36
CA THR A 2 23.00 -4.68 -31.74
C THR A 2 21.83 -4.69 -30.76
N ASN A 3 21.36 -5.88 -30.38
CA ASN A 3 20.26 -6.02 -29.40
C ASN A 3 20.63 -5.41 -28.04
N ILE A 4 21.92 -5.42 -27.69
CA ILE A 4 22.47 -4.84 -26.45
C ILE A 4 22.35 -3.31 -26.46
N GLU A 5 22.72 -2.64 -27.55
CA GLU A 5 22.60 -1.18 -27.68
C GLU A 5 21.15 -0.68 -27.60
N LYS A 6 20.17 -1.49 -28.05
CA LYS A 6 18.74 -1.16 -27.89
C LYS A 6 18.31 -1.25 -26.44
N LEU A 7 18.71 -2.32 -25.74
CA LEU A 7 18.39 -2.52 -24.33
C LEU A 7 19.02 -1.42 -23.45
N GLU A 8 20.26 -1.01 -23.74
CA GLU A 8 20.91 0.10 -23.02
C GLU A 8 20.13 1.42 -23.15
N LYS A 9 19.67 1.75 -24.36
CA LYS A 9 18.84 2.95 -24.58
C LYS A 9 17.48 2.87 -23.89
N GLU A 10 16.85 1.70 -23.87
CA GLU A 10 15.60 1.50 -23.13
C GLU A 10 15.79 1.64 -21.62
N ILE A 11 16.89 1.12 -21.08
CA ILE A 11 17.25 1.24 -19.65
C ILE A 11 17.49 2.71 -19.28
N GLU A 12 18.22 3.47 -20.11
CA GLU A 12 18.43 4.91 -19.88
C GLU A 12 17.11 5.68 -19.90
N LEU A 13 16.23 5.39 -20.87
CA LEU A 13 14.92 6.02 -20.97
C LEU A 13 14.02 5.69 -19.77
N LEU A 14 14.07 4.45 -19.26
CA LEU A 14 13.38 4.05 -18.03
C LEU A 14 13.93 4.78 -16.81
N LYS A 15 15.26 4.88 -16.66
CA LYS A 15 15.89 5.62 -15.56
C LYS A 15 15.48 7.10 -15.57
N LEU A 16 15.51 7.74 -16.74
CA LEU A 16 15.10 9.15 -16.89
C LEU A 16 13.63 9.37 -16.52
N ARG A 17 12.73 8.45 -16.91
CA ARG A 17 11.31 8.51 -16.54
C ARG A 17 11.10 8.30 -15.05
N ASN A 18 11.76 7.29 -14.45
CA ASN A 18 11.66 7.02 -13.03
C ASN A 18 12.17 8.20 -12.19
N LEU A 19 13.25 8.85 -12.62
CA LEU A 19 13.80 10.01 -11.92
C LEU A 19 12.84 11.21 -11.89
N ARG A 20 12.00 11.37 -12.93
CA ARG A 20 10.91 12.36 -12.91
C ARG A 20 9.82 11.96 -11.93
N ILE A 21 9.37 10.71 -12.00
CA ILE A 21 8.32 10.17 -11.13
C ILE A 21 8.73 10.25 -9.65
N GLU A 22 9.99 9.95 -9.31
CA GLU A 22 10.50 10.02 -7.95
C GLU A 22 10.49 11.45 -7.42
N LYS A 23 10.88 12.44 -8.23
CA LYS A 23 10.79 13.86 -7.86
C LYS A 23 9.35 14.30 -7.61
N ASP A 24 8.43 13.93 -8.49
CA ASP A 24 7.00 14.23 -8.32
C ASP A 24 6.44 13.54 -7.06
N LYS A 25 6.81 12.27 -6.83
CA LYS A 25 6.43 11.52 -5.64
C LYS A 25 6.95 12.16 -4.35
N LEU A 26 8.19 12.66 -4.35
CA LEU A 26 8.78 13.39 -3.22
C LEU A 26 8.01 14.69 -2.96
N TRP A 27 7.61 15.42 -4.00
CA TRP A 27 6.77 16.61 -3.85
C TRP A 27 5.39 16.25 -3.27
N GLU A 28 4.75 15.19 -3.76
CA GLU A 28 3.46 14.73 -3.27
C GLU A 28 3.50 14.24 -1.82
N THR A 29 4.59 13.61 -1.41
CA THR A 29 4.81 13.19 -0.01
C THR A 29 5.39 14.28 0.87
N SER A 30 5.81 15.42 0.31
CA SER A 30 6.39 16.51 1.08
C SER A 30 5.39 17.10 2.07
N TYR A 31 5.88 17.39 3.28
CA TYR A 31 5.13 18.16 4.27
C TYR A 31 4.83 19.58 3.79
N THR A 32 5.60 20.11 2.85
CA THR A 32 5.40 21.44 2.24
C THR A 32 4.04 21.56 1.56
N ARG A 33 3.65 20.58 0.73
CA ARG A 33 2.33 20.57 0.08
C ARG A 33 1.21 20.50 1.12
N ARG A 34 1.37 19.66 2.15
CA ARG A 34 0.38 19.50 3.22
C ARG A 34 0.19 20.78 4.03
N LEU A 35 1.30 21.46 4.36
CA LEU A 35 1.29 22.73 5.06
C LEU A 35 0.61 23.82 4.21
N LEU A 36 0.91 23.90 2.92
CA LEU A 36 0.25 24.84 2.01
C LEU A 36 -1.26 24.62 1.97
N ILE A 37 -1.70 23.36 1.83
CA ILE A 37 -3.13 23.04 1.83
C ILE A 37 -3.77 23.43 3.17
N ALA A 38 -3.13 23.09 4.30
CA ALA A 38 -3.64 23.45 5.62
C ALA A 38 -3.77 24.98 5.81
N VAL A 39 -2.77 25.75 5.36
CA VAL A 39 -2.78 27.22 5.42
C VAL A 39 -3.90 27.78 4.53
N PHE A 40 -4.04 27.31 3.30
CA PHE A 40 -5.10 27.76 2.41
C PHE A 40 -6.48 27.41 2.96
N THR A 41 -6.68 26.20 3.49
CA THR A 41 -7.94 25.81 4.12
C THR A 41 -8.26 26.69 5.33
N PHE A 42 -7.27 26.96 6.19
CA PHE A 42 -7.44 27.83 7.35
C PHE A 42 -7.85 29.26 6.93
N LEU A 43 -7.15 29.83 5.96
CA LEU A 43 -7.44 31.18 5.46
C LEU A 43 -8.82 31.24 4.78
N SER A 44 -9.15 30.28 3.93
CA SER A 44 -10.45 30.24 3.25
C SER A 44 -11.61 30.15 4.24
N ILE A 45 -11.54 29.25 5.22
CA ILE A 45 -12.59 29.08 6.23
C ILE A 45 -12.62 30.29 7.18
N GLY A 46 -11.46 30.80 7.60
CA GLY A 46 -11.36 31.97 8.46
C GLY A 46 -11.96 33.22 7.82
N ILE A 47 -11.65 33.49 6.55
CA ILE A 47 -12.22 34.60 5.78
C ILE A 47 -13.73 34.40 5.60
N TYR A 48 -14.17 33.19 5.28
CA TYR A 48 -15.60 32.88 5.13
C TYR A 48 -16.37 33.13 6.43
N MET A 49 -15.88 32.59 7.55
CA MET A 49 -16.49 32.76 8.88
C MET A 49 -16.51 34.22 9.35
N TRP A 50 -15.46 34.98 9.01
CA TRP A 50 -15.40 36.41 9.27
C TRP A 50 -16.46 37.17 8.43
N ALA A 51 -16.62 36.82 7.16
CA ALA A 51 -17.59 37.46 6.27
C ALA A 51 -19.06 37.24 6.70
N ILE A 52 -19.37 36.10 7.31
CA ILE A 52 -20.71 35.80 7.84
C ILE A 52 -20.93 36.29 9.29
N GLY A 53 -19.95 36.98 9.88
CA GLY A 53 -20.07 37.60 11.20
C GLY A 53 -20.11 36.60 12.37
N ILE A 54 -19.54 35.40 12.20
CA ILE A 54 -19.46 34.43 13.30
C ILE A 54 -18.45 34.91 14.35
N ASP A 55 -18.81 34.74 15.62
CA ASP A 55 -17.90 35.01 16.74
C ASP A 55 -16.66 34.12 16.67
N ARG A 56 -15.49 34.75 16.83
CA ARG A 56 -14.18 34.08 16.85
C ARG A 56 -13.90 33.23 15.58
N PRO A 57 -13.94 33.82 14.37
CA PRO A 57 -13.87 33.09 13.12
C PRO A 57 -12.55 32.30 12.94
N TRP A 58 -11.44 32.88 13.39
CA TRP A 58 -10.13 32.23 13.34
C TRP A 58 -10.01 31.02 14.25
N LEU A 59 -10.66 31.02 15.42
CA LEU A 59 -10.69 29.85 16.32
C LEU A 59 -11.58 28.75 15.73
N ASN A 60 -12.72 29.12 15.16
CA ASN A 60 -13.64 28.17 14.55
C ASN A 60 -13.07 27.51 13.28
N ALA A 61 -12.18 28.20 12.57
CA ALA A 61 -11.46 27.66 11.41
C ALA A 61 -10.39 26.60 11.78
N ILE A 62 -9.93 26.54 13.04
CA ILE A 62 -8.92 25.55 13.50
C ILE A 62 -9.49 24.13 13.42
N VAL A 63 -10.71 23.93 13.93
CA VAL A 63 -11.36 22.60 14.00
C VAL A 63 -11.41 21.91 12.62
N PRO A 64 -11.97 22.51 11.56
CA PRO A 64 -12.02 21.89 10.24
C PRO A 64 -10.63 21.78 9.59
N THR A 65 -9.73 22.74 9.82
CA THR A 65 -8.36 22.67 9.26
C THR A 65 -7.56 21.52 9.87
N VAL A 66 -7.62 21.36 11.20
CA VAL A 66 -6.95 20.28 11.91
C VAL A 66 -7.58 18.93 11.60
N GLY A 67 -8.92 18.84 11.56
CA GLY A 67 -9.62 17.63 11.17
C GLY A 67 -9.25 17.17 9.75
N PHE A 68 -9.24 18.10 8.80
CA PHE A 68 -8.81 17.80 7.42
C PHE A 68 -7.33 17.37 7.38
N THR A 69 -6.44 18.11 8.05
CA THR A 69 -5.01 17.80 8.06
C THR A 69 -4.72 16.43 8.68
N LEU A 70 -5.33 16.11 9.82
CA LEU A 70 -5.21 14.80 10.48
C LEU A 70 -5.72 13.66 9.59
N SER A 71 -6.81 13.87 8.84
CA SER A 71 -7.30 12.85 7.91
C SER A 71 -6.25 12.50 6.85
N THR A 72 -5.56 13.50 6.29
CA THR A 72 -4.49 13.27 5.30
C THR A 72 -3.26 12.55 5.86
N LEU A 73 -2.97 12.69 7.16
CA LEU A 73 -1.87 11.96 7.82
C LEU A 73 -2.27 10.52 8.18
N SER A 74 -3.54 10.26 8.47
CA SER A 74 -4.02 8.94 8.87
C SER A 74 -4.11 7.93 7.72
N LEU A 75 -4.41 8.40 6.50
CA LEU A 75 -4.57 7.57 5.29
C LEU A 75 -3.40 6.62 4.97
N PRO A 76 -2.11 7.07 4.96
CA PRO A 76 -1.00 6.16 4.72
C PRO A 76 -0.85 5.09 5.81
N TRP A 77 -1.16 5.43 7.07
CA TRP A 77 -1.15 4.47 8.17
C TRP A 77 -2.25 3.41 8.01
N PHE A 78 -3.48 3.83 7.69
CA PHE A 78 -4.57 2.89 7.42
C PHE A 78 -4.31 2.03 6.19
N LYS A 79 -3.66 2.57 5.15
CA LYS A 79 -3.25 1.80 3.97
C LYS A 79 -2.28 0.68 4.34
N GLU A 80 -1.28 0.97 5.17
CA GLU A 80 -0.30 -0.02 5.62
C GLU A 80 -0.96 -1.10 6.50
N LEU A 81 -1.86 -0.67 7.39
CA LEU A 81 -2.64 -1.57 8.24
C LEU A 81 -3.51 -2.52 7.39
N TRP A 82 -4.20 -1.98 6.39
CA TRP A 82 -5.01 -2.77 5.45
C TRP A 82 -4.16 -3.77 4.66
N HIS A 83 -2.97 -3.36 4.20
CA HIS A 83 -2.07 -4.25 3.47
C HIS A 83 -1.62 -5.41 4.34
N ARG A 84 -1.25 -5.15 5.60
CA ARG A 84 -0.88 -6.18 6.57
C ARG A 84 -2.03 -7.14 6.86
N MET A 85 -3.24 -6.63 7.05
CA MET A 85 -4.43 -7.47 7.26
C MET A 85 -4.74 -8.33 6.04
N ARG A 86 -4.73 -7.74 4.83
CA ARG A 86 -5.04 -8.46 3.59
C ARG A 86 -4.00 -9.53 3.25
N LEU A 87 -2.73 -9.26 3.51
CA LEU A 87 -1.67 -10.26 3.34
C LEU A 87 -1.81 -11.40 4.35
N TRP A 88 -2.15 -11.09 5.61
CA TRP A 88 -2.47 -12.09 6.62
C TRP A 88 -3.59 -13.04 6.17
N PHE A 89 -4.63 -12.54 5.51
CA PHE A 89 -5.69 -13.39 4.95
C PHE A 89 -5.19 -14.28 3.80
N LYS A 90 -4.34 -13.76 2.91
CA LYS A 90 -3.83 -14.54 1.76
C LYS A 90 -2.83 -15.63 2.19
N ASP A 91 -2.03 -15.37 3.22
CA ASP A 91 -1.11 -16.37 3.77
C ASP A 91 -1.86 -17.53 4.45
N ARG A 92 -3.04 -17.28 5.02
CA ARG A 92 -3.87 -18.34 5.64
C ARG A 92 -4.36 -19.36 4.61
N GLU A 93 -4.84 -18.91 3.45
CA GLU A 93 -5.27 -19.81 2.36
C GLU A 93 -4.10 -20.62 1.79
N ILE A 94 -2.92 -20.00 1.64
CA ILE A 94 -1.71 -20.67 1.15
C ILE A 94 -1.24 -21.73 2.14
N MET A 95 -1.20 -21.41 3.45
CA MET A 95 -0.82 -22.37 4.49
C MET A 95 -1.79 -23.55 4.57
N GLU A 96 -3.09 -23.30 4.38
CA GLU A 96 -4.11 -24.35 4.36
C GLU A 96 -3.97 -25.25 3.11
N ALA A 97 -3.72 -24.66 1.94
CA ALA A 97 -3.44 -25.41 0.71
C ALA A 97 -2.14 -26.25 0.79
N ILE A 98 -1.06 -25.71 1.38
CA ILE A 98 0.19 -26.45 1.61
C ILE A 98 -0.05 -27.61 2.57
N ARG A 99 -0.79 -27.38 3.67
CA ARG A 99 -1.11 -28.44 4.64
C ARG A 99 -1.89 -29.59 4.00
N ILE A 100 -2.90 -29.27 3.19
CA ILE A 100 -3.70 -30.26 2.47
C ILE A 100 -2.83 -31.05 1.48
N GLY A 101 -1.99 -30.35 0.70
CA GLY A 101 -1.08 -31.01 -0.24
C GLY A 101 -0.07 -31.94 0.43
N GLU A 102 0.47 -31.56 1.59
CA GLU A 102 1.41 -32.37 2.36
C GLU A 102 0.73 -33.63 2.95
N GLU A 103 -0.54 -33.53 3.35
CA GLU A 103 -1.33 -34.68 3.79
C GLU A 103 -1.65 -35.64 2.64
N GLU A 104 -1.99 -35.13 1.45
CA GLU A 104 -2.22 -35.98 0.28
C GLU A 104 -0.94 -36.71 -0.18
N GLU A 105 0.22 -36.05 -0.15
CA GLU A 105 1.50 -36.68 -0.46
C GLU A 105 1.84 -37.81 0.52
N LYS A 106 1.63 -37.58 1.82
CA LYS A 106 1.83 -38.61 2.87
C LYS A 106 0.87 -39.79 2.68
N ALA A 107 -0.40 -39.53 2.39
CA ALA A 107 -1.38 -40.58 2.14
C ALA A 107 -1.02 -41.43 0.89
N GLY A 108 -0.51 -40.80 -0.17
CA GLY A 108 -0.02 -41.48 -1.37
C GLY A 108 1.19 -42.39 -1.09
N LYS A 109 2.17 -41.91 -0.31
CA LYS A 109 3.33 -42.70 0.11
C LYS A 109 2.94 -43.90 0.98
N LEU A 110 1.98 -43.74 1.89
CA LEU A 110 1.50 -44.85 2.72
C LEU A 110 0.75 -45.90 1.90
N LYS A 111 -0.04 -45.47 0.91
CA LYS A 111 -0.80 -46.38 0.04
C LYS A 111 0.10 -47.19 -0.89
N THR A 112 1.19 -46.58 -1.37
CA THR A 112 2.22 -47.29 -2.15
C THR A 112 2.99 -48.27 -1.27
N LEU A 113 3.46 -47.84 -0.09
CA LEU A 113 4.14 -48.73 0.86
C LEU A 113 3.27 -49.93 1.28
N SER A 114 1.97 -49.70 1.51
CA SER A 114 1.02 -50.77 1.84
C SER A 114 0.82 -51.74 0.69
N LYS A 115 0.88 -51.26 -0.56
CA LYS A 115 0.73 -52.11 -1.74
C LYS A 115 1.98 -52.97 -1.94
N ASP A 116 3.16 -52.37 -1.84
CA ASP A 116 4.44 -53.06 -1.95
C ASP A 116 4.59 -54.12 -0.84
N LEU A 117 4.12 -53.83 0.38
CA LEU A 117 4.10 -54.80 1.48
C LEU A 117 3.17 -55.98 1.22
N HIS A 118 2.00 -55.74 0.60
CA HIS A 118 1.08 -56.82 0.24
C HIS A 118 1.64 -57.72 -0.86
N GLU A 119 2.32 -57.14 -1.86
CA GLU A 119 2.97 -57.87 -2.95
C GLU A 119 4.19 -58.70 -2.48
N LEU A 120 4.83 -58.30 -1.37
CA LEU A 120 5.90 -59.08 -0.73
C LEU A 120 5.40 -60.22 0.18
N LEU A 121 4.12 -60.20 0.56
CA LEU A 121 3.49 -61.19 1.45
C LEU A 121 2.66 -62.24 0.70
N GLU A 122 2.56 -62.13 -0.62
CA GLU A 122 1.83 -63.03 -1.54
C GLU A 122 2.83 -63.86 -2.38
#